data_AF-A0A2W0G746-F1
#
_entry.id   AF-A0A2W0G746-F1
#
_cell.length_a   1.000
_cell.length_b   1.000
_cell.length_c   1.000
_cell.angle_alpha   90.00
_cell.angle_beta   90.00
_cell.angle_gamma   90.00
#
_symmetry.space_group_name_H-M   'P 1'
#
loop_
_entity.id
_entity.type
_entity.pdbx_description
1 polymer ?
#
loop_
_entity_poly.entity_id
_entity_poly.type
_entity_poly.pdbx_seq_one_letter_code
_entity_poly.pdbx_strand_id
1 'polypeptide(L)'
;MDILMARFNGVMKNGKDVPMDADDFDMLIQKVDRLTLKSLYAVRLVLVEKMNREDASDKTGLSMKGMQLALSKVARVRMGVRDDWIEVNTWAPPEMAAEFMRKLQEIE
;
A
#
# COMPACT_ATOMS: atom_id res chain seq x y z
N MET A 1 -18.13 -13.41 1.51
CA MET A 1 -17.62 -12.07 1.14
C MET A 1 -17.24 -11.43 2.46
N ASP A 2 -15.98 -11.22 2.85
CA ASP A 2 -14.86 -10.65 2.10
C ASP A 2 -13.50 -11.11 2.67
N ILE A 3 -12.79 -11.98 1.96
CA ILE A 3 -11.39 -12.35 2.27
C ILE A 3 -10.43 -11.71 1.24
N LEU A 4 -10.96 -11.02 0.23
CA LEU A 4 -10.19 -10.47 -0.89
C LEU A 4 -9.68 -9.02 -0.70
N MET A 5 -9.96 -8.37 0.43
CA MET A 5 -9.56 -6.96 0.65
C MET A 5 -8.20 -6.77 1.36
N ALA A 6 -7.52 -7.85 1.74
CA ALA A 6 -6.20 -7.77 2.34
C ALA A 6 -5.17 -8.32 1.37
N ARG A 7 -4.44 -7.44 0.64
CA ARG A 7 -3.02 -7.60 0.33
C ARG A 7 -2.51 -6.50 -0.61
N PHE A 8 -2.12 -5.40 0.01
CA PHE A 8 -0.89 -4.70 -0.37
C PHE A 8 -0.13 -4.48 0.94
N ASN A 9 0.48 -5.55 1.46
CA ASN A 9 1.17 -5.54 2.76
C ASN A 9 2.60 -5.01 2.63
N GLY A 10 2.75 -3.81 2.08
CA GLY A 10 3.95 -2.99 2.28
C GLY A 10 3.83 -2.07 3.49
N VAL A 11 2.59 -1.76 3.87
CA VAL A 11 2.27 -0.89 5.01
C VAL A 11 1.53 -1.65 6.09
N MET A 12 1.08 -2.89 5.90
CA MET A 12 0.38 -3.66 6.94
C MET A 12 1.11 -4.95 7.35
N LYS A 13 1.25 -5.19 8.66
CA LYS A 13 1.74 -6.43 9.27
C LYS A 13 0.67 -6.95 10.23
N ASN A 14 0.24 -8.20 10.07
CA ASN A 14 -0.83 -8.81 10.87
C ASN A 14 -2.16 -8.02 10.85
N GLY A 15 -2.50 -7.37 9.73
CA GLY A 15 -3.72 -6.58 9.58
C GLY A 15 -3.69 -5.20 10.25
N LYS A 16 -2.51 -4.74 10.70
CA LYS A 16 -2.30 -3.39 11.24
C LYS A 16 -1.31 -2.61 10.39
N ASP A 17 -1.54 -1.32 10.24
CA ASP A 17 -0.55 -0.42 9.64
C ASP A 17 0.77 -0.48 10.42
N VAL A 18 1.88 -0.53 9.69
CA VAL A 18 3.25 -0.60 10.15
C VAL A 18 3.73 0.84 10.25
N PRO A 19 3.93 1.35 11.48
CA PRO A 19 4.40 2.71 11.67
C PRO A 19 5.75 2.94 11.01
N MET A 20 6.06 4.21 10.77
CA MET A 20 7.37 4.70 10.34
C MET A 20 7.66 6.02 11.06
N ASP A 21 8.93 6.43 11.09
CA ASP A 21 9.27 7.74 11.61
C ASP A 21 8.98 8.85 10.57
N ALA A 22 9.06 10.10 11.04
CA ALA A 22 8.75 11.26 10.22
C ALA A 22 9.74 11.45 9.06
N ASP A 23 11.02 11.18 9.30
CA ASP A 23 12.09 11.41 8.32
C ASP A 23 12.01 10.38 7.18
N ASP A 24 11.78 9.11 7.51
CA ASP A 24 11.50 8.02 6.57
C ASP A 24 10.25 8.34 5.74
N PHE A 25 9.19 8.82 6.40
CA PHE A 25 7.97 9.23 5.71
C PHE A 25 8.25 10.35 4.70
N ASP A 26 8.95 11.40 5.12
CA ASP A 26 9.26 12.56 4.27
C ASP A 26 10.18 12.20 3.10
N MET A 27 11.13 11.28 3.28
CA MET A 27 11.93 10.71 2.19
C MET A 27 11.10 9.86 1.23
N LEU A 28 10.16 9.08 1.76
CA LEU A 28 9.36 8.14 0.99
C LEU A 28 8.33 8.85 0.13
N ILE A 29 7.62 9.86 0.66
CA ILE A 29 6.58 10.57 -0.08
C ILE A 29 7.10 11.32 -1.31
N GLN A 30 8.38 11.70 -1.33
CA GLN A 30 9.01 12.31 -2.51
C GLN A 30 9.00 11.40 -3.74
N LYS A 31 8.90 10.08 -3.51
CA LYS A 31 8.83 9.05 -4.57
C LYS A 31 7.40 8.59 -4.85
N VAL A 32 6.41 9.08 -4.10
CA VAL A 32 5.01 8.67 -4.28
C VAL A 32 4.34 9.58 -5.29
N ASP A 33 4.04 9.06 -6.48
CA ASP A 33 3.36 9.84 -7.49
C ASP A 33 1.85 10.05 -7.17
N ARG A 34 1.38 11.28 -7.41
CA ARG A 34 -0.02 11.71 -7.36
C ARG A 34 -0.74 11.39 -6.04
N LEU A 35 -0.39 12.08 -4.96
CA LEU A 35 -1.24 12.22 -3.78
C LEU A 35 -1.63 13.68 -3.58
N THR A 36 -2.89 13.91 -3.16
CA THR A 36 -3.31 15.24 -2.72
C THR A 36 -2.69 15.55 -1.35
N LEU A 37 -2.52 16.84 -1.02
CA LEU A 37 -2.08 17.26 0.31
C LEU A 37 -2.95 16.66 1.44
N LYS A 38 -4.27 16.54 1.20
CA LYS A 38 -5.20 15.89 2.13
C LYS A 38 -4.86 14.42 2.34
N SER A 39 -4.63 13.67 1.26
CA SER A 39 -4.25 12.27 1.32
C SER A 39 -2.90 12.07 2.02
N LEU A 40 -1.92 12.93 1.73
CA LEU A 40 -0.61 12.89 2.40
C LEU A 40 -0.74 13.13 3.90
N TYR A 41 -1.50 14.15 4.30
CA TYR A 41 -1.71 14.46 5.72
C TYR A 41 -2.42 13.31 6.44
N ALA A 42 -3.46 12.75 5.83
CA ALA A 42 -4.18 11.60 6.37
C ALA A 42 -3.28 10.38 6.57
N VAL A 43 -2.43 10.07 5.60
CA VAL A 43 -1.46 8.97 5.72
C VAL A 43 -0.43 9.25 6.81
N ARG A 44 0.08 10.49 6.93
CA ARG A 44 1.04 10.85 7.99
C ARG A 44 0.45 10.61 9.38
N LEU A 45 -0.81 10.99 9.60
CA LEU A 45 -1.50 10.73 10.87
C LEU A 45 -1.52 9.23 11.20
N VAL A 46 -1.73 8.37 10.21
CA VAL A 46 -1.79 6.92 10.42
C VAL A 46 -0.39 6.31 10.65
N LEU A 47 0.58 6.65 9.80
CA LEU A 47 1.88 5.96 9.78
C LEU A 47 2.91 6.56 10.73
N VAL A 48 2.88 7.87 10.95
CA VAL A 48 3.83 8.59 11.81
C VAL A 48 3.23 8.83 13.19
N GLU A 49 2.03 9.41 13.23
CA GLU A 49 1.35 9.74 14.50
C GLU A 49 0.60 8.54 15.12
N LYS A 50 0.59 7.38 14.43
CA LYS A 50 -0.02 6.12 14.89
C LYS A 50 -1.51 6.24 15.20
N MET A 51 -2.19 7.21 14.57
CA MET A 51 -3.63 7.36 14.62
C MET A 51 -4.30 6.20 13.90
N ASN A 52 -5.43 5.72 14.40
CA ASN A 52 -6.21 4.74 13.65
C ASN A 52 -6.82 5.40 12.39
N ARG A 53 -7.20 4.59 11.41
CA ARG A 53 -7.68 5.09 10.12
C ARG A 53 -9.01 5.84 10.20
N GLU A 54 -9.87 5.47 11.13
CA GLU A 54 -11.19 6.09 11.32
C GLU A 54 -11.02 7.52 11.84
N ASP A 55 -10.26 7.70 12.92
CA ASP A 55 -9.95 9.02 13.48
C ASP A 55 -9.23 9.91 12.47
N ALA A 56 -8.30 9.34 11.69
CA ALA A 56 -7.59 10.10 10.65
C ALA A 56 -8.51 10.46 9.46
N SER A 57 -9.43 9.57 9.09
CA SER A 57 -10.48 9.84 8.10
C SER A 57 -11.35 11.00 8.55
N ASP A 58 -11.86 10.94 9.78
CA ASP A 58 -12.75 11.95 10.36
C ASP A 58 -12.04 13.31 10.48
N LYS A 59 -10.79 13.30 10.96
CA LYS A 59 -9.97 14.51 11.13
C LYS A 59 -9.66 15.21 9.79
N THR A 60 -9.55 14.46 8.70
CA THR A 60 -9.15 15.02 7.39
C THR A 60 -10.30 15.14 6.39
N GLY A 61 -11.45 14.55 6.70
CA GLY A 61 -12.57 14.38 5.77
C GLY A 61 -12.22 13.51 4.55
N LEU A 62 -11.21 12.65 4.66
CA LEU A 62 -10.83 11.71 3.61
C LEU A 62 -11.61 10.41 3.77
N SER A 63 -12.36 9.99 2.75
CA SER A 63 -13.11 8.74 2.83
C SER A 63 -12.20 7.52 3.08
N MET A 64 -12.71 6.50 3.75
CA MET A 64 -11.97 5.26 4.02
C MET A 64 -11.43 4.59 2.75
N LYS A 65 -12.17 4.65 1.64
CA LYS A 65 -11.68 4.17 0.33
C LYS A 65 -10.50 5.00 -0.18
N GLY A 66 -10.57 6.32 -0.02
CA GLY A 66 -9.46 7.23 -0.36
C GLY A 66 -8.23 7.01 0.53
N MET A 67 -8.43 6.80 1.83
CA MET A 67 -7.39 6.44 2.79
C MET A 67 -6.69 5.13 2.38
N GLN A 68 -7.48 4.07 2.09
CA GLN A 68 -6.93 2.79 1.65
C GLN A 68 -6.10 2.94 0.36
N LEU A 69 -6.58 3.71 -0.62
CA LEU A 69 -5.83 3.96 -1.85
C LEU A 69 -4.51 4.70 -1.58
N ALA A 70 -4.53 5.70 -0.71
CA ALA A 70 -3.33 6.47 -0.35
C ALA A 70 -2.29 5.62 0.37
N LEU A 71 -2.73 4.81 1.35
CA LEU A 71 -1.87 3.85 2.05
C LEU A 71 -1.29 2.79 1.11
N SER A 72 -2.07 2.28 0.16
CA SER A 72 -1.58 1.31 -0.83
C SER A 72 -0.52 1.90 -1.76
N LYS A 73 -0.61 3.17 -2.14
CA LYS A 73 0.43 3.84 -2.94
C LYS A 73 1.75 3.96 -2.18
N VAL A 74 1.67 4.38 -0.92
CA VAL A 74 2.82 4.49 -0.01
C VAL A 74 3.46 3.11 0.22
N ALA A 75 2.65 2.06 0.34
CA ALA A 75 3.11 0.67 0.45
C ALA A 75 3.93 0.20 -0.75
N ARG A 76 3.47 0.49 -1.97
CA ARG A 76 4.19 0.11 -3.20
C ARG A 76 5.58 0.72 -3.24
N VAL A 77 5.68 2.02 -2.97
CA VAL A 77 6.96 2.72 -2.91
C VAL A 77 7.86 2.17 -1.81
N ARG A 78 7.31 1.90 -0.62
CA ARG A 78 8.06 1.27 0.49
C ARG A 78 8.63 -0.09 0.12
N MET A 79 7.89 -0.88 -0.65
CA MET A 79 8.30 -2.21 -1.11
C MET A 79 9.24 -2.18 -2.32
N GLY A 80 9.56 -0.99 -2.85
CA GLY A 80 10.37 -0.87 -4.07
C GLY A 80 9.66 -1.39 -5.32
N VAL A 81 8.33 -1.47 -5.31
CA VAL A 81 7.55 -1.85 -6.51
C VAL A 81 7.69 -0.73 -7.53
N ARG A 82 8.14 -1.07 -8.75
CA ARG A 82 8.29 -0.11 -9.83
C ARG A 82 6.94 0.37 -10.34
N ASP A 83 6.89 1.61 -10.82
CA ASP A 83 5.65 2.23 -11.31
C ASP A 83 5.08 1.56 -12.58
N ASP A 84 5.92 0.86 -13.33
CA ASP A 84 5.54 0.09 -14.53
C ASP A 84 5.08 -1.34 -14.22
N TRP A 85 5.07 -1.74 -12.95
CA TRP A 85 4.65 -3.08 -12.54
C TRP A 85 3.15 -3.17 -12.32
N ILE A 86 2.58 -4.27 -12.81
CA ILE A 86 1.15 -4.57 -12.69
C ILE A 86 0.99 -5.64 -11.61
N GLU A 87 0.13 -5.36 -10.63
CA GLU A 87 -0.31 -6.37 -9.67
C GLU A 87 -1.28 -7.34 -10.36
N VAL A 88 -0.97 -8.63 -10.32
CA VAL A 88 -1.85 -9.70 -10.81
C VAL A 88 -2.39 -10.45 -9.60
N ASN A 89 -3.69 -10.28 -9.31
CA ASN A 89 -4.39 -11.01 -8.26
C ASN A 89 -5.60 -11.75 -8.86
N THR A 90 -5.39 -13.00 -9.27
CA THR A 90 -6.42 -13.82 -9.93
C THR A 90 -6.24 -15.30 -9.61
N TRP A 91 -7.32 -16.08 -9.75
CA TRP A 91 -7.22 -17.54 -9.80
C TRP A 91 -6.79 -17.98 -11.19
N ALA A 92 -5.75 -18.81 -11.27
CA ALA A 92 -5.24 -19.35 -12.53
C ALA A 92 -5.24 -20.89 -12.49
N PRO A 93 -5.62 -21.56 -13.59
CA PRO A 93 -5.33 -22.97 -13.82
C PRO A 93 -3.87 -23.35 -13.50
N PRO A 94 -3.60 -24.57 -12.99
CA PRO A 94 -2.28 -24.97 -12.51
C PRO A 94 -1.15 -24.78 -13.52
N GLU A 95 -1.39 -25.05 -14.81
CA GLU A 95 -0.39 -24.93 -15.87
C GLU A 95 0.06 -23.47 -16.07
N MET A 96 -0.88 -22.52 -16.06
CA MET A 96 -0.55 -21.09 -16.18
C MET A 96 0.15 -20.55 -14.92
N ALA A 97 -0.24 -21.04 -13.73
CA ALA A 97 0.44 -20.70 -12.49
C ALA A 97 1.89 -21.23 -12.50
N ALA A 98 2.10 -22.49 -12.92
CA ALA A 98 3.42 -23.08 -13.04
C ALA A 98 4.32 -22.33 -14.03
N GLU A 99 3.78 -21.92 -15.18
CA GLU A 99 4.53 -21.13 -16.16
C GLU A 99 4.93 -19.76 -15.61
N PHE A 100 4.01 -19.08 -14.93
CA PHE A 100 4.29 -17.79 -14.30
C PHE A 100 5.39 -17.92 -13.24
N MET A 101 5.31 -18.94 -12.38
CA MET A 101 6.32 -19.20 -11.34
C MET A 101 7.68 -19.55 -11.95
N ARG A 102 7.73 -20.32 -13.04
CA ARG A 102 8.98 -20.63 -13.75
C ARG A 102 9.61 -19.36 -14.33
N LYS A 103 8.81 -18.50 -14.98
CA LYS A 103 9.28 -17.21 -15.51
C LYS A 103 9.85 -16.31 -14.42
N LEU A 104 9.27 -16.30 -13.22
CA LEU A 104 9.82 -15.54 -12.08
C LEU A 104 11.22 -16.04 -11.68
N GLN A 105 11.46 -17.35 -11.70
CA GLN A 105 12.77 -17.94 -11.37
C GLN A 105 13.85 -17.68 -12.42
N GLU A 106 13.48 -17.43 -13.67
CA GLU A 106 14.42 -17.11 -14.75
C GLU A 106 14.91 -15.65 -14.71
N ILE A 107 14.24 -14.80 -13.93
CA ILE A 107 14.51 -13.36 -13.83
C ILE A 107 15.31 -13.01 -12.55
N GLU A 108 15.39 -13.92 -11.57
CA GLU A 108 16.25 -13.82 -10.38
C GLU A 108 17.70 -14.25 -10.67
#